data_AF-A0A972E486-F1
#
_entry.id   AF-A0A972E486-F1
#
_cell.length_a   1.000
_cell.length_b   1.000
_cell.length_c   1.000
_cell.angle_alpha   90.00
_cell.angle_beta   90.00
_cell.angle_gamma   90.00
#
_symmetry.space_group_name_H-M   'P 1'
#
loop_
_entity.id
_entity.type
_entity.pdbx_description
1 polymer ?
#
loop_
_entity_poly.entity_id
_entity_poly.type
_entity_poly.pdbx_seq_one_letter_code
_entity_poly.pdbx_strand_id
1 'polypeptide(L)' 'QAVKGSAQRGLEQIKEKGYGARYKDRSLFLVGIGIDEEKRNLGCFAMETVSS' A
#
# COMPACT_ATOMS: atom_id res chain seq x y z
N GLN A 1 -13.57 -5.69 11.81
CA GLN A 1 -13.54 -6.23 10.42
C GLN A 1 -12.69 -5.31 9.56
N ALA A 2 -11.52 -5.79 9.09
CA ALA A 2 -10.66 -4.98 8.22
C ALA A 2 -11.36 -4.67 6.89
N VAL A 3 -11.63 -3.39 6.66
CA VAL A 3 -12.32 -2.94 5.45
C VAL A 3 -11.38 -3.15 4.27
N LYS A 4 -11.67 -4.08 3.35
CA LYS A 4 -10.82 -4.35 2.16
C LYS A 4 -10.44 -3.09 1.37
N GLY A 5 -11.26 -2.04 1.41
CA GLY A 5 -10.95 -0.74 0.79
C GLY A 5 -9.81 0.05 1.45
N SER A 6 -9.39 -0.27 2.68
CA SER A 6 -8.33 0.48 3.38
C SER A 6 -6.94 0.21 2.83
N ALA A 7 -6.64 -1.04 2.44
CA ALA A 7 -5.37 -1.40 1.83
C ALA A 7 -5.19 -0.77 0.44
N GLN A 8 -6.24 -0.78 -0.39
CA GLN A 8 -6.24 -0.13 -1.71
C GLN A 8 -6.03 1.38 -1.58
N ARG A 9 -6.74 2.03 -0.64
CA ARG A 9 -6.59 3.46 -0.34
C ARG A 9 -5.20 3.81 0.19
N GLY A 10 -4.54 2.89 0.90
CA GLY A 10 -3.15 3.04 1.33
C GLY A 10 -2.19 3.07 0.14
N LEU A 11 -2.38 2.18 -0.85
CA LEU A 11 -1.61 2.20 -2.10
C LEU A 11 -1.79 3.52 -2.87
N GLU A 12 -3.02 4.01 -2.99
CA GLU A 12 -3.32 5.27 -3.66
C GLU A 12 -2.59 6.45 -3.01
N GLN A 13 -2.62 6.54 -1.67
CA GLN A 13 -1.88 7.57 -0.94
C GLN A 13 -0.37 7.51 -1.19
N ILE A 14 0.22 6.30 -1.22
CA ILE A 14 1.65 6.13 -1.52
C ILE A 14 1.98 6.68 -2.91
N LYS A 15 1.10 6.42 -3.90
CA LYS A 15 1.25 6.90 -5.27
C LYS A 15 1.08 8.42 -5.36
N GLU A 16 0.06 8.99 -4.73
CA GLU A 16 -0.18 10.46 -4.69
C GLU A 16 0.98 11.23 -4.07
N LYS A 17 1.61 10.67 -3.03
CA LYS A 17 2.77 11.29 -2.38
C LYS A 17 4.05 11.20 -3.20
N GLY A 18 4.07 10.42 -4.28
CA GLY A 18 5.20 10.32 -5.19
C GLY A 18 6.45 9.68 -4.58
N TYR A 19 6.32 8.88 -3.50
CA TYR A 19 7.48 8.27 -2.83
C TYR A 19 8.32 7.35 -3.72
N GLY A 20 7.72 6.80 -4.78
CA GLY A 20 8.40 6.00 -5.79
C GLY A 20 9.26 6.81 -6.76
N ALA A 21 9.04 8.13 -6.87
CA ALA A 21 9.69 8.97 -7.87
C ALA A 21 11.22 9.10 -7.70
N ARG A 22 11.77 8.76 -6.53
CA ARG A 22 13.22 8.75 -6.27
C ARG A 22 13.90 7.42 -6.61
N TYR A 23 13.16 6.41 -7.04
CA TYR A 23 13.65 5.06 -7.32
C TYR A 23 13.31 4.60 -8.74
N LYS A 24 13.29 5.52 -9.70
CA LYS A 24 12.84 5.28 -11.08
C LYS A 24 13.67 4.27 -11.87
N ASP A 25 14.80 3.81 -11.35
CA ASP A 25 15.65 2.79 -11.99
C ASP A 25 15.63 1.45 -11.25
N ARG A 26 14.66 1.26 -10.34
CA ARG A 26 14.53 0.06 -9.52
C ARG A 26 13.11 -0.48 -9.58
N SER A 27 12.98 -1.80 -9.58
CA SER A 27 11.69 -2.44 -9.32
C SER A 27 11.23 -2.10 -7.90
N LEU A 28 10.09 -1.43 -7.80
CA LEU A 28 9.47 -1.09 -6.53
C LEU A 28 8.26 -1.98 -6.27
N PHE A 29 8.09 -2.35 -5.01
CA PHE A 29 6.87 -2.97 -4.51
C PHE A 29 6.21 -1.97 -3.58
N LEU A 30 5.04 -1.47 -3.98
CA LEU A 30 4.21 -0.63 -3.12
C LEU A 30 3.24 -1.54 -2.38
N VAL A 31 3.14 -1.36 -1.06
CA VAL A 31 2.25 -2.18 -0.22
C VAL A 31 1.37 -1.24 0.61
N GLY A 32 0.07 -1.30 0.37
CA GLY A 32 -0.94 -0.69 1.23
C GLY A 32 -1.45 -1.74 2.22
N ILE A 33 -1.57 -1.36 3.49
CA ILE A 33 -2.04 -2.25 4.55
C ILE A 33 -3.33 -1.70 5.17
N GLY A 34 -4.24 -2.60 5.53
CA GLY A 34 -5.40 -2.33 6.35
C GLY A 34 -5.25 -2.99 7.71
N ILE A 35 -5.40 -2.20 8.77
CA ILE A 35 -5.37 -2.69 10.15
C ILE A 35 -6.78 -3.17 10.55
N ASP A 36 -6.86 -4.33 11.19
CA ASP A 36 -8.05 -4.78 11.90
C ASP A 36 -8.01 -4.21 13.33
N GLU A 37 -8.68 -3.09 13.55
CA GLU A 37 -8.68 -2.37 14.84
C GLU A 37 -9.18 -3.24 16.01
N GLU A 38 -10.10 -4.17 15.76
CA GLU A 38 -10.63 -5.07 16.79
C GLU A 38 -9.57 -6.04 17.31
N LYS A 39 -8.71 -6.53 16.41
CA LYS A 39 -7.63 -7.47 16.72
C LYS A 39 -6.28 -6.78 16.92
N ARG A 40 -6.23 -5.46 16.68
CA ARG A 40 -5.01 -4.63 16.66
C ARG A 40 -3.88 -5.28 15.84
N ASN A 41 -4.24 -5.85 14.70
CA ASN A 41 -3.32 -6.62 13.86
C ASN A 41 -3.55 -6.31 12.37
N LEU A 42 -2.65 -6.76 11.51
CA LEU A 42 -2.76 -6.70 10.06
C LEU A 42 -4.02 -7.46 9.61
N GLY A 43 -4.95 -6.74 9.00
CA GLY A 43 -6.23 -7.29 8.56
C GLY A 43 -6.26 -7.62 7.07
N CYS A 44 -5.68 -6.75 6.25
CA CYS A 44 -5.57 -6.97 4.80
C CYS A 44 -4.36 -6.22 4.22
N PHE A 45 -3.96 -6.60 3.02
CA PHE A 45 -2.94 -5.88 2.26
C PHE A 45 -3.30 -5.87 0.76
N ALA A 46 -2.75 -4.88 0.06
CA ALA A 46 -2.77 -4.78 -1.39
C ALA A 46 -1.35 -4.42 -1.83
N MET A 47 -0.88 -5.04 -2.91
CA MET A 47 0.47 -4.84 -3.42
C MET A 47 0.42 -4.52 -4.91
N GLU A 48 1.27 -3.60 -5.34
CA GLU A 48 1.46 -3.24 -6.74
C GLU A 48 2.96 -3.16 -7.04
N THR A 49 3.36 -3.77 -8.15
CA THR A 49 4.73 -3.64 -8.65
C THR A 49 4.81 -2.46 -9.59
N VAL A 50 5.73 -1.55 -9.32
CA VAL A 50 6.06 -0.43 -10.21
C VAL A 50 7.41 -0.75 -10.85
N SER A 51 7.35 -1.12 -12.12
CA SER A 51 8.50 -1.22 -13.01
C SER A 51 8.63 0.08 -13.80
N SER A 52 9.86 0.56 -13.92
CA SER A 52 10.28 1.70 -14.74
C SER A 52 9.84 1.59 -16.19
#